data_AF-A0A960HYH3-F1
#
_entry.id   AF-A0A960HYH3-F1
#
_cell.length_a   1.000
_cell.length_b   1.000
_cell.length_c   1.000
_cell.angle_alpha   90.00
_cell.angle_beta   90.00
_cell.angle_gamma   90.00
#
_symmetry.space_group_name_H-M   'P 1'
#
loop_
_entity.id
_entity.type
_entity.pdbx_description
1 polymer ?
#
loop_
_entity_poly.entity_id
_entity_poly.type
_entity_poly.pdbx_seq_one_letter_code
_entity_poly.pdbx_strand_id
1 'polypeptide(L)'
;MIETSTAGAPPSIPLGLDAPIATNGAASGVDAATPIFPHTLADGGSVEVAQAQIWLNEIGFRSAGAELAIDGIAGPRTRQATFYFQTGWTPSSLVRDATIGPITLNALAQCVMFGGHASPHFRFLEFASKGNREIRVERDLILKLEALREASGGPITIISGYRDPAYNQLVGGAKNSQHMYGRAVDIGFGGQRLDMTAVRSLRLFSGIGYTPRLGNTVRHVDIRPDRSVYSPALWTY
;
A
#
# COMPACT_ATOMS: atom_id res chain seq x y z
N MET A 1 20.18 -13.50 -32.85
CA MET A 1 19.31 -12.36 -32.51
C MET A 1 18.72 -12.67 -31.15
N ILE A 2 19.01 -11.84 -30.15
CA ILE A 2 18.54 -12.01 -28.78
C ILE A 2 17.30 -11.14 -28.65
N GLU A 3 16.12 -11.75 -28.55
CA GLU A 3 14.88 -11.02 -28.32
C GLU A 3 14.89 -10.44 -26.90
N THR A 4 15.01 -9.11 -26.81
CA THR A 4 14.73 -8.37 -25.59
C THR A 4 13.22 -8.31 -25.42
N SER A 5 12.70 -9.11 -24.48
CA SER A 5 11.33 -9.01 -23.98
C SER A 5 11.08 -7.60 -23.44
N THR A 6 10.27 -6.83 -24.14
CA THR A 6 9.72 -5.58 -23.64
C THR A 6 8.62 -5.92 -22.64
N ALA A 7 8.92 -5.74 -21.35
CA ALA A 7 7.89 -5.76 -20.31
C ALA A 7 6.88 -4.65 -20.68
N GLY A 8 5.66 -5.03 -21.05
CA GLY A 8 4.58 -4.10 -21.33
C GLY A 8 4.35 -3.18 -20.13
N ALA A 9 4.05 -1.91 -20.40
CA ALA A 9 3.69 -0.96 -19.34
C ALA A 9 2.54 -1.55 -18.50
N PRO A 10 2.62 -1.51 -17.15
CA PRO A 10 1.51 -1.97 -16.33
C PRO A 10 0.25 -1.16 -16.66
N PRO A 11 -0.94 -1.77 -16.59
CA PRO A 11 -2.19 -1.07 -16.84
C PRO A 11 -2.30 0.16 -15.91
N SER A 12 -2.60 1.31 -16.50
CA SER A 12 -2.69 2.58 -15.81
C SER A 12 -3.91 2.58 -14.87
N ILE A 13 -3.69 2.69 -13.56
CA ILE A 13 -4.77 2.97 -12.62
C ILE A 13 -5.00 4.49 -12.62
N PRO A 14 -6.22 4.99 -12.93
CA PRO A 14 -6.48 6.42 -12.95
C PRO A 14 -6.28 7.01 -11.54
N LEU A 15 -5.32 7.93 -11.41
CA LEU A 15 -5.11 8.73 -10.21
C LEU A 15 -5.97 10.00 -10.32
N GLY A 16 -7.08 10.06 -9.60
CA GLY A 16 -7.83 11.31 -9.42
C GLY A 16 -7.07 12.25 -8.49
N LEU A 17 -6.15 13.05 -9.02
CA LEU A 17 -5.31 13.98 -8.25
C LEU A 17 -5.76 15.45 -8.28
N ASP A 18 -6.90 15.77 -8.89
CA ASP A 18 -7.41 17.16 -8.93
C ASP A 18 -8.87 17.24 -8.45
N ALA A 19 -9.09 17.54 -7.16
CA ALA A 19 -10.25 18.32 -6.68
C ALA A 19 -10.17 18.58 -5.15
N PRO A 20 -10.61 19.76 -4.67
CA PRO A 20 -10.62 20.11 -3.25
C PRO A 20 -11.67 19.26 -2.49
N ILE A 21 -11.45 19.11 -1.18
CA ILE A 21 -12.40 18.51 -0.24
C ILE A 21 -13.70 19.33 -0.29
N ALA A 22 -14.72 18.81 -0.97
CA ALA A 22 -16.08 19.34 -0.94
C ALA A 22 -16.99 18.37 -0.18
N THR A 23 -17.80 18.98 0.68
CA THR A 23 -18.71 18.42 1.67
C THR A 23 -19.86 17.63 1.06
N ASN A 24 -20.40 16.68 1.85
CA ASN A 24 -21.68 15.98 1.71
C ASN A 24 -22.66 16.53 0.66
N GLY A 25 -23.00 15.69 -0.32
CA GLY A 25 -24.11 15.89 -1.25
C GLY A 25 -24.39 14.60 -2.02
N ALA A 26 -25.62 14.10 -1.93
CA ALA A 26 -26.09 12.90 -2.59
C ALA A 26 -26.25 13.09 -4.11
N ALA A 27 -25.89 12.07 -4.90
CA ALA A 27 -26.43 11.72 -6.23
C ALA A 27 -25.72 10.42 -6.67
N SER A 28 -26.37 9.26 -6.69
CA SER A 28 -27.19 8.72 -7.78
C SER A 28 -26.45 8.59 -9.11
N GLY A 29 -26.25 7.34 -9.55
CA GLY A 29 -26.17 6.96 -10.96
C GLY A 29 -24.78 6.72 -11.53
N VAL A 30 -24.23 5.52 -11.30
CA VAL A 30 -23.58 4.73 -12.36
C VAL A 30 -23.85 3.25 -12.09
N ASP A 31 -24.69 2.62 -12.92
CA ASP A 31 -24.83 1.18 -13.03
C ASP A 31 -23.54 0.59 -13.59
N ALA A 32 -22.58 0.30 -12.72
CA ALA A 32 -21.70 -0.84 -12.93
C ALA A 32 -22.41 -2.03 -12.31
N ALA A 33 -22.92 -2.93 -13.15
CA ALA A 33 -23.65 -4.12 -12.75
C ALA A 33 -22.93 -4.83 -11.59
N THR A 34 -23.39 -4.55 -10.37
CA THR A 34 -22.89 -5.22 -9.18
C THR A 34 -23.44 -6.63 -9.29
N PRO A 35 -22.59 -7.67 -9.39
CA PRO A 35 -23.12 -9.02 -9.49
C PRO A 35 -23.97 -9.28 -8.25
N ILE A 36 -25.23 -9.68 -8.46
CA ILE A 36 -26.12 -10.04 -7.37
C ILE A 36 -25.68 -11.41 -6.86
N PHE A 37 -24.98 -11.43 -5.74
CA PHE A 37 -24.64 -12.64 -5.03
C PHE A 37 -25.74 -12.94 -3.99
N PRO A 38 -26.11 -14.22 -3.78
CA PRO A 38 -26.98 -14.55 -2.66
C PRO A 38 -26.33 -14.11 -1.34
N HIS A 39 -27.09 -13.47 -0.45
CA HIS A 39 -26.52 -12.78 0.72
C HIS A 39 -26.01 -13.69 1.85
N THR A 40 -26.23 -15.01 1.78
CA THR A 40 -25.90 -15.93 2.88
C THR A 40 -25.52 -17.34 2.42
N LEU A 41 -24.51 -17.93 3.06
CA LEU A 41 -24.04 -19.30 2.97
C LEU A 41 -24.79 -20.20 3.97
N ALA A 42 -24.64 -21.52 3.83
CA ALA A 42 -25.41 -22.51 4.60
C ALA A 42 -25.20 -22.44 6.12
N ASP A 43 -24.13 -21.83 6.59
CA ASP A 43 -23.75 -21.67 8.00
C ASP A 43 -23.98 -20.25 8.55
N GLY A 44 -24.63 -19.37 7.77
CA GLY A 44 -24.88 -17.97 8.16
C GLY A 44 -23.79 -16.98 7.75
N GLY A 45 -22.72 -17.41 7.06
CA GLY A 45 -21.73 -16.50 6.46
C GLY A 45 -22.31 -15.72 5.27
N SER A 46 -21.73 -14.58 4.90
CA SER A 46 -22.09 -13.82 3.69
C SER A 46 -21.22 -14.21 2.49
N VAL A 47 -21.83 -14.35 1.31
CA VAL A 47 -21.09 -14.66 0.06
C VAL A 47 -20.17 -13.50 -0.33
N GLU A 48 -20.61 -12.26 -0.08
CA GLU A 48 -19.80 -11.07 -0.31
C GLU A 48 -18.56 -11.05 0.57
N VAL A 49 -18.71 -11.45 1.85
CA VAL A 49 -17.57 -11.59 2.76
C VAL A 49 -16.65 -12.72 2.32
N ALA A 50 -17.20 -13.86 1.90
CA ALA A 50 -16.41 -14.98 1.39
C ALA A 50 -15.61 -14.57 0.15
N GLN A 51 -16.24 -13.83 -0.77
CA GLN A 51 -15.58 -13.29 -1.95
C GLN A 51 -14.48 -12.28 -1.60
N ALA A 52 -14.72 -11.40 -0.63
CA ALA A 52 -13.70 -10.49 -0.13
C ALA A 52 -12.52 -11.23 0.52
N GLN A 53 -12.77 -12.30 1.28
CA GLN A 53 -11.73 -13.16 1.86
C GLN A 53 -10.87 -13.80 0.77
N ILE A 54 -11.48 -14.30 -0.32
CA ILE A 54 -10.77 -14.81 -1.50
C ILE A 54 -9.87 -13.73 -2.10
N TRP A 55 -10.42 -12.56 -2.42
CA TRP A 55 -9.66 -11.47 -3.04
C TRP A 55 -8.55 -10.92 -2.15
N LEU A 56 -8.80 -10.79 -0.85
CA LEU A 56 -7.78 -10.40 0.12
C LEU A 56 -6.64 -11.42 0.16
N ASN A 57 -6.95 -12.72 0.17
CA ASN A 57 -5.93 -13.78 0.11
C ASN A 57 -5.14 -13.73 -1.21
N GLU A 58 -5.81 -13.51 -2.33
CA GLU A 58 -5.22 -13.44 -3.68
C GLU A 58 -4.21 -12.31 -3.81
N ILE A 59 -4.57 -11.09 -3.36
CA ILE A 59 -3.66 -9.93 -3.40
C ILE A 59 -2.64 -9.93 -2.24
N GLY A 60 -2.63 -10.99 -1.42
CA GLY A 60 -1.58 -11.27 -0.46
C GLY A 60 -1.82 -10.78 0.97
N PHE A 61 -3.01 -10.26 1.31
CA PHE A 61 -3.33 -9.92 2.70
C PHE A 61 -3.39 -11.19 3.55
N ARG A 62 -2.80 -11.09 4.74
CA ARG A 62 -2.71 -12.14 5.75
C ARG A 62 -3.00 -11.51 7.11
N SER A 63 -3.37 -12.35 8.08
CA SER A 63 -3.52 -11.94 9.48
C SER A 63 -2.74 -12.90 10.35
N ALA A 64 -1.86 -12.40 11.21
CA ALA A 64 -0.93 -13.21 12.00
C ALA A 64 -0.16 -14.26 11.16
N GLY A 65 0.19 -13.89 9.92
CA GLY A 65 0.92 -14.73 8.98
C GLY A 65 0.20 -15.92 8.36
N ALA A 66 -1.11 -16.06 8.56
CA ALA A 66 -1.91 -17.04 7.85
C ALA A 66 -2.91 -16.38 6.90
N GLU A 67 -3.35 -17.17 5.93
CA GLU A 67 -4.49 -16.86 5.06
C GLU A 67 -5.77 -16.70 5.89
N LEU A 68 -6.66 -15.87 5.38
CA LEU A 68 -8.00 -15.72 5.91
C LEU A 68 -8.79 -17.00 5.62
N ALA A 69 -9.56 -17.48 6.59
CA ALA A 69 -10.56 -18.49 6.33
C ALA A 69 -11.58 -17.94 5.33
N ILE A 70 -12.04 -18.77 4.40
CA ILE A 70 -13.11 -18.44 3.45
C ILE A 70 -14.39 -19.04 4.01
N ASP A 71 -14.95 -18.37 5.01
CA ASP A 71 -16.12 -18.81 5.78
C ASP A 71 -17.30 -17.83 5.64
N GLY A 72 -17.13 -16.72 4.93
CA GLY A 72 -18.16 -15.69 4.83
C GLY A 72 -18.41 -14.92 6.13
N ILE A 73 -17.62 -15.14 7.18
CA ILE A 73 -17.75 -14.46 8.46
C ILE A 73 -16.72 -13.34 8.53
N ALA A 74 -17.19 -12.10 8.68
CA ALA A 74 -16.31 -10.94 8.83
C ALA A 74 -15.75 -10.88 10.25
N GLY A 75 -15.02 -11.92 10.68
CA GLY A 75 -14.41 -12.04 11.99
C GLY A 75 -13.20 -11.11 12.18
N PRO A 76 -12.52 -11.14 13.35
CA PRO A 76 -11.42 -10.23 13.66
C PRO A 76 -10.28 -10.23 12.62
N ARG A 77 -9.91 -11.40 12.08
CA ARG A 77 -8.85 -11.53 11.07
C ARG A 77 -9.25 -10.91 9.73
N THR A 78 -10.48 -11.19 9.28
CA THR A 78 -11.04 -10.61 8.06
C THR A 78 -11.16 -9.09 8.18
N ARG A 79 -11.74 -8.59 9.28
CA ARG A 79 -11.83 -7.13 9.53
C ARG A 79 -10.45 -6.47 9.56
N GLN A 80 -9.46 -7.07 10.20
CA GLN A 80 -8.10 -6.54 10.20
C GLN A 80 -7.53 -6.42 8.78
N ALA A 81 -7.64 -7.48 7.96
CA ALA A 81 -7.17 -7.44 6.58
C ALA A 81 -7.92 -6.40 5.74
N THR A 82 -9.25 -6.31 5.89
CA THR A 82 -10.07 -5.27 5.26
C THR A 82 -9.60 -3.87 5.65
N PHE A 83 -9.35 -3.62 6.93
CA PHE A 83 -8.85 -2.33 7.40
C PHE A 83 -7.49 -1.98 6.79
N TYR A 84 -6.55 -2.93 6.69
CA TYR A 84 -5.24 -2.68 6.08
C TYR A 84 -5.34 -2.44 4.57
N PHE A 85 -6.23 -3.15 3.86
CA PHE A 85 -6.54 -2.86 2.47
C PHE A 85 -7.08 -1.43 2.30
N GLN A 86 -8.11 -1.07 3.06
CA GLN A 86 -8.71 0.28 3.06
C GLN A 86 -7.68 1.38 3.37
N THR A 87 -6.70 1.08 4.23
CA THR A 87 -5.68 2.04 4.65
C THR A 87 -4.72 2.41 3.52
N GLY A 88 -4.37 1.47 2.64
CA GLY A 88 -3.38 1.66 1.58
C GLY A 88 -3.95 1.87 0.17
N TRP A 89 -5.23 1.58 -0.06
CA TRP A 89 -5.84 1.77 -1.38
C TRP A 89 -5.77 3.24 -1.81
N THR A 90 -5.18 3.52 -2.99
CA THR A 90 -5.01 4.88 -3.53
C THR A 90 -6.00 5.32 -4.61
N PRO A 91 -6.61 4.45 -5.43
CA PRO A 91 -7.47 4.88 -6.54
C PRO A 91 -8.75 5.60 -6.13
N SER A 92 -9.34 5.24 -4.99
CA SER A 92 -10.53 5.92 -4.45
C SER A 92 -10.43 6.02 -2.93
N SER A 93 -11.04 7.02 -2.32
CA SER A 93 -11.05 7.16 -0.85
C SER A 93 -11.97 6.11 -0.24
N LEU A 94 -11.41 5.24 0.62
CA LEU A 94 -12.16 4.29 1.42
C LEU A 94 -12.22 4.77 2.87
N VAL A 95 -13.38 4.61 3.49
CA VAL A 95 -13.49 4.74 4.94
C VAL A 95 -12.73 3.56 5.57
N ARG A 96 -11.91 3.84 6.58
CA ARG A 96 -11.09 2.83 7.29
C ARG A 96 -11.87 2.23 8.46
N ASP A 97 -13.00 1.60 8.15
CA ASP A 97 -13.97 1.10 9.12
C ASP A 97 -13.96 -0.44 9.28
N ALA A 98 -13.12 -1.14 8.51
CA ALA A 98 -13.06 -2.60 8.46
C ALA A 98 -14.34 -3.26 7.90
N THR A 99 -15.24 -2.50 7.29
CA THR A 99 -16.52 -2.99 6.74
C THR A 99 -16.36 -3.42 5.29
N ILE A 100 -16.86 -4.63 4.98
CA ILE A 100 -16.96 -5.14 3.61
C ILE A 100 -18.31 -4.68 3.03
N GLY A 101 -18.39 -3.39 2.71
CA GLY A 101 -19.52 -2.81 1.97
C GLY A 101 -19.28 -2.80 0.46
N PRO A 102 -20.28 -2.37 -0.34
CA PRO A 102 -20.18 -2.33 -1.81
C PRO A 102 -18.96 -1.55 -2.34
N ILE A 103 -18.59 -0.46 -1.67
CA ILE A 103 -17.44 0.37 -2.07
C ILE A 103 -16.12 -0.40 -1.82
N THR A 104 -15.98 -1.07 -0.68
CA THR A 104 -14.82 -1.92 -0.37
C THR A 104 -14.73 -3.10 -1.34
N LEU A 105 -15.86 -3.74 -1.67
CA LEU A 105 -15.90 -4.86 -2.62
C LEU A 105 -15.48 -4.44 -4.03
N ASN A 106 -15.97 -3.30 -4.52
CA ASN A 106 -15.56 -2.77 -5.82
C ASN A 106 -14.04 -2.47 -5.85
N ALA A 107 -13.51 -1.86 -4.79
CA ALA A 107 -12.07 -1.63 -4.67
C ALA A 107 -11.26 -2.93 -4.66
N LEU A 108 -11.70 -3.96 -3.93
CA LEU A 108 -11.03 -5.27 -3.93
C LEU A 108 -11.05 -5.92 -5.32
N ALA A 109 -12.20 -5.90 -6.00
CA ALA A 109 -12.33 -6.42 -7.36
C ALA A 109 -11.40 -5.71 -8.34
N GLN A 110 -11.31 -4.37 -8.27
CA GLN A 110 -10.37 -3.59 -9.07
C GLN A 110 -8.92 -3.95 -8.75
N CYS A 111 -8.57 -4.07 -7.47
CA CYS A 111 -7.22 -4.40 -7.05
C CYS A 111 -6.78 -5.77 -7.61
N VAL A 112 -7.65 -6.78 -7.52
CA VAL A 112 -7.41 -8.12 -8.11
C VAL A 112 -7.27 -8.04 -9.63
N MET A 113 -8.20 -7.35 -10.30
CA MET A 113 -8.17 -7.17 -11.77
C MET A 113 -6.86 -6.52 -12.24
N PHE A 114 -6.27 -5.65 -11.44
CA PHE A 114 -4.97 -5.02 -11.70
C PHE A 114 -3.80 -5.70 -10.97
N GLY A 115 -3.89 -7.01 -10.69
CA GLY A 115 -2.76 -7.81 -10.22
C GLY A 115 -2.26 -7.46 -8.81
N GLY A 116 -3.14 -6.96 -7.94
CA GLY A 116 -2.82 -6.57 -6.57
C GLY A 116 -2.18 -5.19 -6.43
N HIS A 117 -2.26 -4.36 -7.48
CA HIS A 117 -1.75 -2.99 -7.47
C HIS A 117 -2.55 -2.11 -6.51
N ALA A 118 -1.85 -1.43 -5.60
CA ALA A 118 -2.38 -0.40 -4.72
C ALA A 118 -2.36 0.98 -5.40
N SER A 119 -1.47 1.16 -6.38
CA SER A 119 -1.29 2.33 -7.23
C SER A 119 -0.68 1.89 -8.59
N PRO A 120 -0.49 2.78 -9.59
CA PRO A 120 0.02 2.37 -10.90
C PRO A 120 1.30 1.53 -10.87
N HIS A 121 2.24 1.79 -9.96
CA HIS A 121 3.54 1.12 -9.94
C HIS A 121 3.85 0.30 -8.70
N PHE A 122 2.96 0.26 -7.70
CA PHE A 122 3.21 -0.47 -6.46
C PHE A 122 2.07 -1.44 -6.13
N ARG A 123 2.44 -2.70 -5.88
CA ARG A 123 1.54 -3.74 -5.37
C ARG A 123 1.54 -3.79 -3.86
N PHE A 124 0.41 -4.14 -3.26
CA PHE A 124 0.31 -4.37 -1.82
C PHE A 124 1.36 -5.35 -1.30
N LEU A 125 1.61 -6.43 -2.05
CA LEU A 125 2.54 -7.48 -1.66
C LEU A 125 4.00 -6.99 -1.51
N GLU A 126 4.38 -5.89 -2.19
CA GLU A 126 5.72 -5.31 -2.07
C GLU A 126 5.96 -4.67 -0.69
N PHE A 127 4.89 -4.32 0.00
CA PHE A 127 4.94 -3.78 1.36
C PHE A 127 4.82 -4.85 2.45
N ALA A 128 4.65 -6.12 2.08
CA ALA A 128 4.48 -7.21 3.03
C ALA A 128 5.70 -7.38 3.94
N SER A 129 5.45 -7.79 5.18
CA SER A 129 6.55 -8.14 6.08
C SER A 129 7.30 -9.37 5.61
N LYS A 130 8.62 -9.32 5.72
CA LYS A 130 9.49 -10.48 5.46
C LYS A 130 9.43 -11.53 6.57
N GLY A 131 8.91 -11.18 7.74
CA GLY A 131 8.58 -12.15 8.79
C GLY A 131 7.19 -12.72 8.56
N ASN A 132 6.18 -12.13 9.18
CA ASN A 132 4.83 -12.68 9.21
C ASN A 132 3.99 -12.44 7.94
N ARG A 133 4.55 -11.91 6.84
CA ARG A 133 3.82 -11.66 5.58
C ARG A 133 2.62 -10.70 5.65
N GLU A 134 2.32 -10.09 6.81
CA GLU A 134 1.25 -9.09 6.89
C GLU A 134 1.60 -7.88 6.03
N ILE A 135 0.57 -7.26 5.45
CA ILE A 135 0.70 -6.05 4.64
C ILE A 135 0.11 -4.89 5.45
N ARG A 136 0.93 -3.87 5.71
CA ARG A 136 0.48 -2.60 6.27
C ARG A 136 1.19 -1.46 5.56
N VAL A 137 0.43 -0.55 4.99
CA VAL A 137 0.98 0.61 4.31
C VAL A 137 -0.06 1.73 4.31
N GLU A 138 0.37 2.95 4.67
CA GLU A 138 -0.48 4.14 4.58
C GLU A 138 -0.58 4.62 3.14
N ARG A 139 -1.80 4.95 2.70
CA ARG A 139 -2.09 5.53 1.37
C ARG A 139 -1.15 6.69 1.02
N ASP A 140 -0.93 7.62 1.95
CA ASP A 140 -0.08 8.80 1.75
C ASP A 140 1.36 8.41 1.40
N LEU A 141 1.89 7.33 2.00
CA LEU A 141 3.22 6.84 1.67
C LEU A 141 3.30 6.35 0.22
N ILE A 142 2.30 5.60 -0.25
CA ILE A 142 2.26 5.08 -1.62
C ILE A 142 2.20 6.24 -2.63
N LEU A 143 1.34 7.23 -2.40
CA LEU A 143 1.22 8.41 -3.26
C LEU A 143 2.55 9.19 -3.35
N LYS A 144 3.25 9.34 -2.22
CA LYS A 144 4.57 9.98 -2.19
C LYS A 144 5.65 9.15 -2.90
N LEU A 145 5.54 7.83 -2.90
CA LEU A 145 6.44 6.96 -3.64
C LEU A 145 6.21 7.06 -5.16
N GLU A 146 4.97 7.26 -5.61
CA GLU A 146 4.70 7.55 -7.03
C GLU A 146 5.36 8.87 -7.46
N ALA A 147 5.24 9.93 -6.65
CA ALA A 147 5.91 11.20 -6.90
C ALA A 147 7.45 11.08 -6.87
N LEU A 148 8.00 10.27 -5.95
CA LEU A 148 9.43 10.00 -5.90
C LEU A 148 9.91 9.22 -7.15
N ARG A 149 9.10 8.28 -7.63
CA ARG A 149 9.36 7.50 -8.85
C ARG A 149 9.41 8.42 -10.07
N GLU A 150 8.47 9.34 -10.18
CA GLU A 150 8.46 10.37 -11.23
C GLU A 150 9.73 11.23 -11.17
N ALA A 151 10.08 11.75 -9.99
CA ALA A 151 11.29 12.57 -9.82
C ALA A 151 12.60 11.81 -10.11
N SER A 152 12.62 10.50 -9.88
CA SER A 152 13.76 9.63 -10.24
C SER A 152 13.81 9.27 -11.72
N GLY A 153 12.71 9.47 -12.47
CA GLY A 153 12.61 9.11 -13.89
C GLY A 153 12.66 7.60 -14.14
N GLY A 154 12.39 6.76 -13.13
CA GLY A 154 12.46 5.31 -13.28
C GLY A 154 11.90 4.55 -12.08
N PRO A 155 11.89 3.20 -12.13
CA PRO A 155 11.27 2.37 -11.09
C PRO A 155 11.88 2.60 -9.70
N ILE A 156 11.04 2.52 -8.68
CA ILE A 156 11.46 2.44 -7.26
C ILE A 156 11.15 1.03 -6.78
N THR A 157 12.17 0.30 -6.34
CA THR A 157 12.00 -1.02 -5.74
C THR A 157 11.81 -0.89 -4.24
N ILE A 158 10.74 -1.50 -3.69
CA ILE A 158 10.57 -1.62 -2.24
C ILE A 158 11.42 -2.80 -1.74
N ILE A 159 12.52 -2.49 -1.07
CA ILE A 159 13.43 -3.49 -0.49
C ILE A 159 12.85 -4.04 0.82
N SER A 160 12.21 -3.18 1.61
CA SER A 160 11.50 -3.53 2.84
C SER A 160 10.35 -2.55 3.08
N GLY A 161 9.12 -3.05 3.19
CA GLY A 161 7.95 -2.30 3.61
C GLY A 161 7.66 -2.47 5.10
N TYR A 162 6.46 -2.95 5.44
CA TYR A 162 6.07 -3.24 6.81
C TYR A 162 7.03 -4.22 7.49
N ARG A 163 7.32 -3.99 8.77
CA ARG A 163 8.05 -4.94 9.60
C ARG A 163 7.19 -5.33 10.80
N ASP A 164 6.85 -6.60 10.92
CA ASP A 164 6.28 -7.11 12.16
C ASP A 164 7.28 -6.96 13.31
N PRO A 165 6.83 -6.90 14.58
CA PRO A 165 7.71 -6.63 15.71
C PRO A 165 8.89 -7.61 15.83
N ALA A 166 8.66 -8.90 15.57
CA ALA A 166 9.71 -9.91 15.66
C ALA A 166 10.75 -9.73 14.55
N TYR A 167 10.31 -9.49 13.31
CA TYR A 167 11.22 -9.21 12.21
C TYR A 167 11.97 -7.89 12.39
N ASN A 168 11.32 -6.84 12.90
CA ASN A 168 11.99 -5.57 13.21
C ASN A 168 13.10 -5.75 14.25
N GLN A 169 12.85 -6.52 15.31
CA GLN A 169 13.87 -6.85 16.31
C GLN A 169 15.03 -7.65 15.70
N LEU A 170 14.71 -8.67 14.88
CA LEU A 170 15.70 -9.54 14.23
C LEU A 170 16.70 -8.75 13.39
N VAL A 171 16.25 -7.73 12.66
CA VAL A 171 17.12 -6.88 11.83
C VAL A 171 17.73 -5.69 12.59
N GLY A 172 17.60 -5.65 13.91
CA GLY A 172 18.14 -4.56 14.75
C GLY A 172 17.42 -3.22 14.56
N GLY A 173 16.16 -3.23 14.14
CA GLY A 173 15.35 -2.03 13.94
C GLY A 173 15.07 -1.27 15.23
N ALA A 174 14.87 0.04 15.12
CA ALA A 174 14.53 0.89 16.25
C ALA A 174 13.21 0.47 16.92
N LYS A 175 13.06 0.71 18.23
CA LYS A 175 11.86 0.36 19.01
C LYS A 175 10.57 0.99 18.46
N ASN A 176 10.66 2.23 17.98
CA ASN A 176 9.53 2.98 17.39
C ASN A 176 9.74 3.16 15.88
N SER A 177 10.23 2.12 15.21
CA SER A 177 10.50 2.14 13.76
C SER A 177 9.21 2.42 12.98
N GLN A 178 9.28 3.36 12.03
CA GLN A 178 8.13 3.68 11.17
C GLN A 178 7.71 2.52 10.26
N HIS A 179 8.61 1.56 10.01
CA HIS A 179 8.24 0.31 9.34
C HIS A 179 7.17 -0.49 10.11
N MET A 180 7.16 -0.43 11.44
CA MET A 180 6.18 -1.14 12.27
C MET A 180 4.79 -0.50 12.26
N TYR A 181 4.66 0.69 11.66
CA TYR A 181 3.40 1.40 11.51
C TYR A 181 2.90 1.45 10.06
N GLY A 182 3.60 0.78 9.12
CA GLY A 182 3.28 0.86 7.69
C GLY A 182 3.58 2.25 7.09
N ARG A 183 4.52 2.96 7.68
CA ARG A 183 4.84 4.37 7.37
C ARG A 183 6.22 4.58 6.79
N ALA A 184 6.97 3.51 6.55
CA ALA A 184 8.31 3.58 6.00
C ALA A 184 8.58 2.50 4.97
N VAL A 185 9.49 2.82 4.05
CA VAL A 185 10.06 1.87 3.12
C VAL A 185 11.56 2.08 2.98
N ASP A 186 12.27 0.98 2.81
CA ASP A 186 13.62 0.98 2.25
C ASP A 186 13.52 0.81 0.75
N ILE A 187 14.28 1.61 0.01
CA ILE A 187 14.12 1.75 -1.43
C ILE A 187 15.41 1.53 -2.22
N GLY A 188 15.25 1.00 -3.43
CA GLY A 188 16.26 1.03 -4.48
C GLY A 188 15.78 1.85 -5.67
N PHE A 189 16.65 2.70 -6.21
CA PHE A 189 16.39 3.41 -7.46
C PHE A 189 16.80 2.55 -8.65
N GLY A 190 15.85 2.26 -9.54
CA GLY A 190 16.11 1.75 -10.89
C GLY A 190 16.31 2.86 -11.92
N GLY A 191 15.86 4.08 -11.61
CA GLY A 191 16.16 5.31 -12.37
C GLY A 191 17.35 6.08 -11.80
N GLN A 192 17.30 7.41 -11.91
CA GLN A 192 18.29 8.30 -11.30
C GLN A 192 18.27 8.15 -9.78
N ARG A 193 19.45 7.90 -9.19
CA ARG A 193 19.62 7.94 -7.73
C ARG A 193 19.47 9.38 -7.25
N LEU A 194 18.52 9.60 -6.36
CA LEU A 194 18.34 10.90 -5.72
C LEU A 194 19.09 10.93 -4.39
N ASP A 195 19.87 11.99 -4.18
CA ASP A 195 20.54 12.23 -2.93
C ASP A 195 19.59 12.86 -1.88
N MET A 196 20.07 12.98 -0.65
CA MET A 196 19.30 13.56 0.45
C MET A 196 18.81 14.98 0.15
N THR A 197 19.62 15.80 -0.51
CA THR A 197 19.26 17.20 -0.81
C THR A 197 18.13 17.25 -1.83
N ALA A 198 18.18 16.43 -2.87
CA ALA A 198 17.14 16.30 -3.88
C ALA A 198 15.84 15.77 -3.27
N VAL A 199 15.88 14.68 -2.48
CA VAL A 199 14.65 14.15 -1.86
C VAL A 199 14.05 15.14 -0.86
N ARG A 200 14.89 15.88 -0.12
CA ARG A 200 14.43 16.93 0.79
C ARG A 200 13.75 18.09 0.04
N SER A 201 14.22 18.47 -1.14
CA SER A 201 13.61 19.55 -1.91
C SER A 201 12.24 19.19 -2.47
N LEU A 202 11.97 17.90 -2.70
CA LEU A 202 10.65 17.39 -3.11
C LEU A 202 9.58 17.55 -2.01
N ARG A 203 9.97 17.68 -0.74
CA ARG A 203 9.07 17.84 0.42
C ARG A 203 8.00 16.75 0.53
N LEU A 204 8.35 15.53 0.15
CA LEU A 204 7.44 14.38 0.21
C LEU A 204 7.47 13.71 1.59
N PHE A 205 8.66 13.51 2.15
CA PHE A 205 8.87 12.66 3.33
C PHE A 205 9.29 13.47 4.56
N SER A 206 8.89 13.01 5.75
CA SER A 206 9.28 13.62 7.02
C SER A 206 10.34 12.82 7.79
N GLY A 207 10.78 11.68 7.23
CA GLY A 207 12.02 11.01 7.57
C GLY A 207 12.77 10.55 6.32
N ILE A 208 14.07 10.80 6.27
CA ILE A 208 14.97 10.43 5.15
C ILE A 208 16.24 9.81 5.72
N GLY A 209 16.47 8.53 5.40
CA GLY A 209 17.73 7.84 5.64
C GLY A 209 18.57 7.78 4.37
N TYR A 210 19.85 8.16 4.47
CA TYR A 210 20.75 8.26 3.31
C TYR A 210 22.13 7.68 3.61
N THR A 211 22.82 7.21 2.58
CA THR A 211 24.14 6.55 2.72
C THR A 211 25.26 7.47 2.21
N PRO A 212 26.11 8.06 3.07
CA PRO A 212 27.14 9.02 2.65
C PRO A 212 28.16 8.45 1.68
N ARG A 213 28.56 7.18 1.88
CA ARG A 213 29.51 6.47 1.02
C ARG A 213 29.00 6.28 -0.42
N LEU A 214 27.71 6.50 -0.66
CA LEU A 214 27.08 6.45 -1.97
C LEU A 214 26.64 7.85 -2.43
N GLY A 215 27.42 8.89 -2.11
CA GLY A 215 27.11 10.27 -2.48
C GLY A 215 25.82 10.78 -1.86
N ASN A 216 25.56 10.40 -0.60
CA ASN A 216 24.31 10.70 0.12
C ASN A 216 23.04 10.19 -0.57
N THR A 217 23.12 9.11 -1.36
CA THR A 217 21.94 8.47 -1.97
C THR A 217 20.91 8.09 -0.88
N VAL A 218 19.64 8.43 -1.10
CA VAL A 218 18.55 8.01 -0.21
C VAL A 218 18.29 6.52 -0.33
N ARG A 219 18.13 5.87 0.82
CA ARG A 219 17.86 4.42 0.92
C ARG A 219 16.63 4.11 1.75
N HIS A 220 16.14 5.08 2.51
CA HIS A 220 14.98 4.95 3.37
C HIS A 220 14.16 6.23 3.33
N VAL A 221 12.84 6.09 3.27
CA VAL A 221 11.89 7.19 3.42
C VAL A 221 10.73 6.80 4.32
N ASP A 222 10.27 7.75 5.14
CA ASP A 222 9.12 7.55 6.02
C ASP A 222 8.24 8.80 6.17
N ILE A 223 6.99 8.57 6.61
CA ILE A 223 6.03 9.61 6.99
C ILE A 223 5.74 9.53 8.50
N ARG A 224 6.14 10.57 9.23
CA ARG A 224 5.89 10.70 10.68
C ARG A 224 4.82 11.75 10.96
N PRO A 225 3.80 11.44 11.76
CA PRO A 225 2.80 12.42 12.17
C PRO A 225 3.35 13.59 12.99
N ASP A 226 4.46 13.39 13.69
CA ASP A 226 5.10 14.37 14.59
C ASP A 226 6.22 15.19 13.91
N ARG A 227 6.41 15.02 12.59
CA ARG A 227 7.43 15.74 11.82
C ARG A 227 6.86 16.34 10.54
N SER A 228 7.38 17.53 10.22
CA SER A 228 7.05 18.25 9.01
C SER A 228 7.98 17.88 7.86
N VAL A 229 7.47 17.84 6.64
CA VAL A 229 8.27 17.66 5.40
C VAL A 229 9.23 18.83 5.14
N TYR A 230 9.01 19.99 5.76
CA TYR A 230 9.92 21.14 5.69
C TYR A 230 11.15 20.98 6.60
N SER A 231 11.08 20.08 7.58
CA SER A 231 12.15 19.80 8.54
C SER A 231 12.17 18.30 8.86
N PRO A 232 12.50 17.46 7.86
CA PRO A 232 12.47 16.02 8.02
C PRO A 232 13.54 15.54 9.01
N ALA A 233 13.29 14.42 9.66
CA ALA A 233 14.33 13.69 10.37
C ALA A 233 15.35 13.15 9.36
N LEU A 234 16.64 13.38 9.60
CA LEU A 234 17.74 12.94 8.73
C LEU A 234 18.70 12.07 9.53
N TRP A 235 19.12 10.94 8.96
CA TRP A 235 20.14 10.08 9.55
C TRP A 235 20.88 9.27 8.49
N THR A 236 22.06 8.79 8.85
CA THR A 236 22.81 7.87 8.00
C THR A 236 22.22 6.47 8.04
N TYR A 237 21.98 5.90 6.87
CA TYR A 237 21.40 4.58 6.65
C TYR A 237 22.40 3.62 6.04
#